data_AF-A0A0L0T470-F1
#
_entry.id   AF-A0A0L0T470-F1
#
_cell.length_a   1.000
_cell.length_b   1.000
_cell.length_c   1.000
_cell.angle_alpha   90.00
_cell.angle_beta   90.00
_cell.angle_gamma   90.00
#
_symmetry.space_group_name_H-M   'P 1'
#
loop_
_entity.id
_entity.type
_entity.pdbx_description
1 polymer ?
#
loop_
_entity_poly.entity_id
_entity_poly.type
_entity_poly.pdbx_seq_one_letter_code
_entity_poly.pdbx_strand_id
1 'polypeptide(L)'
;MNLFGSLIFITYVALSLLARLNLAPRAVQYYIKLTHYGLVTVVAATYGLLLALFAKLFDKDLRLDISYYVGRVMVSLGSIVLGVDCVVSGGEFLENPEFQAVLVGNHQATLDMITMSAIFPRHCTVMAKKSLRAVPVLGAFTY
;
A
#
# COMPACT_ATOMS: atom_id res chain seq x y z
N MET A 1 -6.51 7.59 -28.59
CA MET A 1 -6.99 6.32 -28.00
C MET A 1 -7.99 5.73 -28.98
N ASN A 2 -7.88 4.46 -29.37
CA ASN A 2 -8.87 3.87 -30.29
C ASN A 2 -10.22 3.70 -29.57
N LEU A 3 -11.31 3.62 -30.33
CA LEU A 3 -12.68 3.54 -29.81
C LEU A 3 -12.84 2.41 -28.75
N PHE A 4 -12.16 1.29 -28.99
CA PHE A 4 -12.16 0.13 -28.10
C PHE A 4 -11.53 0.44 -26.72
N GLY A 5 -10.36 1.08 -26.68
CA GLY A 5 -9.72 1.47 -25.43
C GLY A 5 -10.55 2.48 -24.63
N SER A 6 -11.17 3.43 -25.31
CA SER A 6 -12.10 4.39 -24.69
C SER A 6 -13.31 3.69 -24.05
N LEU A 7 -13.88 2.70 -24.72
CA LEU A 7 -15.02 1.95 -24.19
C LEU A 7 -14.66 1.15 -22.93
N ILE A 8 -13.49 0.50 -22.92
CA ILE A 8 -12.98 -0.23 -21.74
C ILE A 8 -12.79 0.73 -20.57
N PHE A 9 -12.15 1.88 -20.80
CA PHE A 9 -11.89 2.86 -19.76
C PHE A 9 -13.19 3.40 -19.15
N ILE A 10 -14.15 3.82 -19.99
CA ILE A 10 -15.44 4.31 -19.54
C ILE A 10 -16.18 3.24 -18.73
N THR A 11 -16.16 1.99 -19.20
CA THR A 11 -16.79 0.86 -18.50
C THR A 11 -16.16 0.64 -17.13
N TYR A 12 -14.83 0.65 -17.03
CA TYR A 12 -14.11 0.52 -15.76
C TYR A 12 -14.45 1.65 -14.78
N VAL A 13 -14.48 2.90 -15.26
CA VAL A 13 -14.85 4.06 -14.44
C VAL A 13 -16.29 3.93 -13.94
N ALA A 14 -17.24 3.55 -14.81
CA ALA A 14 -18.63 3.34 -14.44
C ALA A 14 -18.77 2.25 -13.37
N LEU A 15 -18.11 1.09 -13.56
CA LEU A 15 -18.12 0.00 -12.57
C LEU A 15 -17.46 0.41 -11.25
N SER A 16 -16.42 1.25 -11.30
CA SER A 16 -15.76 1.80 -10.11
C SER A 16 -16.68 2.70 -9.30
N LEU A 17 -17.43 3.59 -9.96
CA LEU A 17 -18.44 4.42 -9.32
C LEU A 17 -19.58 3.59 -8.71
N LEU A 18 -20.11 2.63 -9.48
CA LEU A 18 -21.17 1.74 -9.00
C LEU A 18 -20.71 0.88 -7.80
N ALA A 19 -19.46 0.41 -7.81
CA ALA A 19 -18.89 -0.34 -6.70
C ALA A 19 -18.67 0.53 -5.45
N ARG A 20 -18.27 1.80 -5.62
CA ARG A 20 -18.11 2.76 -4.52
C ARG A 20 -19.45 3.10 -3.87
N LEU A 21 -20.51 3.23 -4.66
CA LEU A 21 -21.87 3.49 -4.20
C LEU A 21 -22.60 2.22 -3.72
N ASN A 22 -21.95 1.05 -3.73
CA ASN A 22 -22.52 -0.26 -3.40
C ASN A 22 -23.76 -0.65 -4.25
N LEU A 23 -23.86 -0.13 -5.48
CA LEU A 23 -24.96 -0.38 -6.42
C LEU A 23 -24.70 -1.58 -7.36
N ALA A 24 -23.45 -2.03 -7.47
CA ALA A 24 -23.08 -3.20 -8.27
C ALA A 24 -23.30 -4.53 -7.50
N PRO A 25 -23.43 -5.69 -8.18
CA PRO A 25 -23.44 -6.99 -7.51
C PRO A 25 -22.18 -7.22 -6.65
N ARG A 26 -22.31 -7.96 -5.53
CA ARG A 26 -21.21 -8.18 -4.56
C ARG A 26 -19.92 -8.69 -5.20
N ALA A 27 -20.02 -9.61 -6.18
CA ALA A 27 -18.86 -10.12 -6.90
C ALA A 27 -18.13 -9.01 -7.68
N VAL A 28 -18.88 -8.15 -8.38
CA VAL A 28 -18.32 -7.01 -9.13
C VAL A 28 -17.66 -6.03 -8.17
N GLN A 29 -18.32 -5.70 -7.05
CA GLN A 29 -17.74 -4.83 -6.03
C GLN A 29 -16.40 -5.38 -5.52
N TYR A 30 -16.36 -6.69 -5.24
CA TYR A 30 -15.15 -7.36 -4.75
C TYR A 30 -13.99 -7.22 -5.74
N TYR A 31 -14.18 -7.58 -7.00
CA TYR A 31 -13.10 -7.51 -7.99
C TYR A 31 -12.66 -6.06 -8.26
N ILE A 32 -13.59 -5.12 -8.31
CA ILE A 32 -13.25 -3.70 -8.46
C ILE A 32 -12.45 -3.18 -7.26
N LYS A 33 -12.86 -3.49 -6.03
CA LYS A 33 -12.13 -3.10 -4.80
C LYS A 33 -10.76 -3.78 -4.74
N LEU A 34 -10.65 -5.04 -5.16
CA LEU A 34 -9.38 -5.76 -5.27
C LEU A 34 -8.44 -5.13 -6.29
N THR A 35 -8.96 -4.71 -7.45
CA THR A 35 -8.16 -3.98 -8.45
C THR A 35 -7.67 -2.66 -7.89
N HIS A 36 -8.53 -1.87 -7.24
CA HIS A 36 -8.11 -0.63 -6.58
C HIS A 36 -7.03 -0.86 -5.52
N TYR A 37 -7.17 -1.92 -4.71
CA TYR A 37 -6.16 -2.28 -3.71
C TYR A 37 -4.82 -2.61 -4.35
N GLY A 38 -4.82 -3.37 -5.46
CA GLY A 38 -3.62 -3.63 -6.24
C GLY A 38 -2.98 -2.36 -6.80
N LEU A 39 -3.78 -1.43 -7.34
CA LEU A 39 -3.27 -0.16 -7.86
C LEU A 39 -2.65 0.71 -6.76
N VAL A 40 -3.30 0.83 -5.60
CA VAL A 40 -2.75 1.54 -4.44
C VAL A 40 -1.42 0.92 -4.01
N THR A 41 -1.35 -0.40 -3.96
CA THR A 41 -0.12 -1.14 -3.63
C THR A 41 1.00 -0.84 -4.62
N VAL A 42 0.71 -0.84 -5.92
CA VAL A 42 1.70 -0.53 -6.97
C VAL A 42 2.18 0.92 -6.87
N VAL A 43 1.29 1.88 -6.61
CA VAL A 43 1.66 3.28 -6.41
C VAL A 43 2.57 3.45 -5.19
N ALA A 44 2.20 2.85 -4.05
CA ALA A 44 2.99 2.92 -2.83
C ALA A 44 4.38 2.27 -3.01
N ALA A 45 4.44 1.09 -3.64
CA ALA A 45 5.70 0.41 -3.94
C ALA A 45 6.57 1.18 -4.93
N THR A 46 5.97 1.80 -5.95
CA THR A 46 6.70 2.64 -6.92
C THR A 46 7.28 3.87 -6.22
N TYR A 47 6.51 4.51 -5.34
CA TYR A 47 6.99 5.63 -4.53
C TYR A 47 8.19 5.23 -3.65
N GLY A 48 8.13 4.07 -3.00
CA GLY A 48 9.27 3.55 -2.23
C GLY A 48 10.51 3.28 -3.08
N LEU A 49 10.34 2.80 -4.32
CA LEU A 49 11.46 2.60 -5.24
C LEU A 49 12.10 3.93 -5.66
N LEU A 50 11.29 4.94 -5.95
CA LEU A 50 11.77 6.29 -6.24
C LEU A 50 12.52 6.89 -5.03
N LEU A 51 11.99 6.71 -3.82
CA LEU A 51 12.68 7.10 -2.59
C LEU A 51 14.00 6.35 -2.40
N ALA A 52 14.07 5.06 -2.70
CA ALA A 52 15.30 4.28 -2.61
C ALA A 52 16.37 4.79 -3.59
N LEU A 53 15.97 5.13 -4.82
CA LEU A 53 16.85 5.72 -5.82
C LEU A 53 17.35 7.09 -5.37
N PHE A 54 16.46 7.94 -4.84
CA PHE A 54 16.82 9.24 -4.30
C PHE A 54 17.79 9.11 -3.11
N ALA A 55 17.48 8.23 -2.16
CA ALA A 55 18.30 7.97 -0.98
C ALA A 55 19.73 7.52 -1.37
N LYS A 56 19.84 6.66 -2.39
CA LYS A 56 21.14 6.22 -2.91
C LYS A 56 22.00 7.39 -3.43
N LEU A 57 21.38 8.43 -3.99
CA LEU A 57 22.07 9.53 -4.64
C LEU A 57 22.33 10.72 -3.71
N PHE A 58 21.42 11.01 -2.77
CA PHE A 58 21.41 12.27 -2.04
C PHE A 58 21.41 12.12 -0.51
N ASP A 59 20.75 11.09 0.03
CA ASP A 59 20.59 10.92 1.48
C ASP A 59 20.53 9.42 1.84
N LYS A 60 21.66 8.89 2.32
CA LYS A 60 21.76 7.47 2.65
C LYS A 60 20.97 7.09 3.89
N ASP A 61 20.60 8.03 4.75
CA ASP A 61 19.86 7.74 5.97
C ASP A 61 18.36 7.62 5.67
N LEU A 62 17.88 8.33 4.64
CA LEU A 62 16.51 8.18 4.12
C LEU A 62 16.14 6.73 3.77
N ARG A 63 17.13 5.89 3.41
CA ARG A 63 16.88 4.47 3.09
C ARG A 63 16.30 3.70 4.28
N LEU A 64 16.60 4.12 5.50
CA LEU A 64 16.12 3.49 6.73
C LEU A 64 14.63 3.76 6.96
N ASP A 65 14.10 4.83 6.36
CA ASP A 65 12.73 5.30 6.56
C ASP A 65 11.78 4.98 5.39
N ILE A 66 12.23 4.24 4.38
CA ILE A 66 11.42 3.93 3.20
C ILE A 66 10.10 3.26 3.60
N SER A 67 10.15 2.25 4.49
CA SER A 67 8.94 1.54 4.95
C SER A 67 7.95 2.49 5.63
N TYR A 68 8.44 3.43 6.44
CA TYR A 68 7.62 4.45 7.10
C TYR A 68 6.87 5.28 6.07
N TYR A 69 7.58 5.85 5.09
CA TYR A 69 6.96 6.71 4.07
C TYR A 69 6.03 5.95 3.13
N VAL A 70 6.42 4.75 2.70
CA VAL A 70 5.56 3.85 1.90
C VAL A 70 4.27 3.55 2.67
N GLY A 71 4.36 3.31 3.99
CA GLY A 71 3.19 3.06 4.82
C GLY A 71 2.26 4.26 4.94
N ARG A 72 2.79 5.49 5.04
CA ARG A 72 1.95 6.71 5.01
C ARG A 72 1.21 6.86 3.68
N VAL A 73 1.85 6.55 2.55
CA VAL A 73 1.19 6.52 1.24
C VAL A 73 0.11 5.44 1.20
N MET A 74 0.42 4.23 1.68
CA MET A 74 -0.52 3.11 1.69
C MET A 74 -1.78 3.42 2.51
N VAL A 75 -1.64 3.98 3.72
CA VAL A 75 -2.79 4.36 4.56
C VAL A 75 -3.58 5.51 3.95
N SER A 76 -2.91 6.55 3.46
CA SER A 76 -3.58 7.72 2.90
C SER A 76 -4.38 7.36 1.65
N LEU A 77 -3.77 6.62 0.72
CA LEU A 77 -4.45 6.15 -0.48
C LEU A 77 -5.47 5.06 -0.17
N GLY A 78 -5.21 4.20 0.82
CA GLY A 78 -6.15 3.20 1.30
C GLY A 78 -7.44 3.84 1.82
N SER A 79 -7.34 4.88 2.64
CA SER A 79 -8.49 5.66 3.10
C SER A 79 -9.25 6.29 1.93
N ILE A 80 -8.56 7.02 1.05
CA ILE A 80 -9.20 7.72 -0.08
C ILE A 80 -9.87 6.74 -1.05
N VAL A 81 -9.12 5.76 -1.56
CA VAL A 81 -9.52 4.90 -2.67
C VAL A 81 -10.39 3.75 -2.20
N LEU A 82 -10.06 3.13 -1.06
CA LEU A 82 -10.77 1.94 -0.56
C LEU A 82 -11.78 2.26 0.54
N GLY A 83 -11.73 3.47 1.13
CA GLY A 83 -12.59 3.83 2.26
C GLY A 83 -12.20 3.10 3.54
N VAL A 84 -10.91 2.77 3.71
CA VAL A 84 -10.39 2.05 4.88
C VAL A 84 -9.58 3.00 5.74
N ASP A 85 -10.20 3.45 6.83
CA ASP A 85 -9.55 4.30 7.83
C ASP A 85 -8.92 3.46 8.94
N CYS A 86 -7.73 3.85 9.36
CA CYS A 86 -7.00 3.18 10.43
C CYS A 86 -6.99 4.07 11.68
N VAL A 87 -7.52 3.57 12.79
CA VAL A 87 -7.40 4.20 14.10
C VAL A 87 -6.33 3.46 14.87
N VAL A 88 -5.21 4.13 15.15
CA VAL A 88 -4.09 3.56 15.91
C VAL A 88 -4.22 3.98 17.36
N SER A 89 -4.26 3.00 18.27
CA SER A 89 -4.19 3.22 19.71
C SER A 89 -2.80 2.83 20.21
N GLY A 90 -2.22 3.60 21.14
CA GLY A 90 -0.85 3.35 21.63
C GLY A 90 0.24 3.74 20.62
N GLY A 91 -0.04 4.67 19.72
CA GLY A 91 0.91 5.12 18.70
C GLY A 91 2.15 5.79 19.30
N GLU A 92 2.02 6.37 20.49
CA GLU A 92 3.10 7.04 21.22
C GLU A 92 4.29 6.12 21.53
N PHE A 93 4.07 4.81 21.65
CA PHE A 93 5.16 3.85 21.86
C PHE A 93 6.07 3.74 20.63
N LEU A 94 5.54 4.00 19.43
CA LEU A 94 6.25 3.92 18.16
C LEU A 94 7.08 5.18 17.86
N GLU A 95 6.82 6.27 18.59
CA GLU A 95 7.55 7.55 18.44
C GLU A 95 8.82 7.60 19.31
N ASN A 96 9.02 6.63 20.20
CA ASN A 96 10.22 6.55 21.03
C ASN A 96 11.47 6.29 20.14
N PRO A 97 12.50 7.17 20.17
CA PRO A 97 13.73 6.96 19.41
C PRO A 97 14.50 5.68 19.78
N GLU A 98 14.30 5.17 20.98
CA GLU A 98 14.90 3.91 21.48
C GLU A 98 14.03 2.69 21.16
N PHE A 99 12.94 2.86 20.41
CA PHE A 99 12.02 1.78 20.07
C PHE A 99 12.72 0.69 19.25
N GLN A 100 12.91 -0.47 19.89
CA GLN A 100 13.45 -1.67 19.27
C GLN A 100 12.53 -2.83 19.60
N ALA A 101 11.72 -3.25 18.63
CA ALA A 101 10.78 -4.34 18.80
C ALA A 101 10.55 -5.09 17.49
N VAL A 102 10.12 -6.35 17.61
CA VAL A 102 9.51 -7.08 16.51
C VAL A 102 8.01 -6.82 16.56
N LEU A 103 7.48 -6.12 15.56
CA LEU A 103 6.05 -5.91 15.44
C LEU A 103 5.38 -7.20 14.96
N VAL A 104 4.48 -7.74 15.78
CA VAL A 104 3.72 -8.96 15.47
C VAL A 104 2.23 -8.62 15.49
N GLY A 105 1.56 -8.90 14.37
CA GLY A 105 0.11 -8.75 14.24
C GLY A 105 -0.52 -10.05 13.79
N ASN A 106 -1.83 -10.20 14.04
CA ASN A 106 -2.60 -11.27 13.43
C ASN A 106 -2.64 -11.07 11.90
N HIS A 107 -2.74 -12.17 11.15
CA HIS A 107 -2.92 -12.12 9.70
C HIS A 107 -4.26 -12.77 9.33
N GLN A 108 -5.26 -11.95 9.05
CA GLN A 108 -6.62 -12.34 8.72
C GLN A 108 -6.92 -12.16 7.22
N ALA A 109 -6.37 -11.12 6.58
CA ALA A 109 -6.66 -10.81 5.19
C ALA A 109 -5.51 -10.06 4.51
N THR A 110 -5.53 -10.01 3.18
CA THR A 110 -4.58 -9.18 2.42
C THR A 110 -4.70 -7.69 2.79
N LEU A 111 -5.89 -7.25 3.22
CA LEU A 111 -6.14 -5.88 3.66
C LEU A 111 -5.29 -5.47 4.88
N ASP A 112 -4.79 -6.44 5.65
CA ASP A 112 -3.93 -6.19 6.82
C ASP A 112 -2.66 -5.42 6.46
N MET A 113 -2.25 -5.43 5.20
CA MET A 113 -1.12 -4.61 4.75
C MET A 113 -1.37 -3.11 4.98
N ILE A 114 -2.61 -2.63 4.86
CA ILE A 114 -2.96 -1.23 5.15
C ILE A 114 -2.83 -0.95 6.65
N THR A 115 -3.44 -1.79 7.49
CA THR A 115 -3.44 -1.58 8.95
C THR A 115 -2.04 -1.73 9.54
N MET A 116 -1.28 -2.73 9.09
CA MET A 116 0.13 -2.90 9.48
C MET A 116 0.98 -1.71 9.04
N SER A 117 0.73 -1.17 7.83
CA SER A 117 1.45 0.01 7.36
C SER A 117 1.16 1.28 8.15
N ALA A 118 0.03 1.34 8.86
CA ALA A 118 -0.30 2.45 9.75
C ALA A 118 0.64 2.54 10.96
N ILE A 119 1.17 1.40 11.41
CA ILE A 119 2.00 1.29 12.61
C ILE A 119 3.49 1.12 12.30
N PHE A 120 3.93 1.28 11.04
CA PHE A 120 5.36 1.27 10.74
C PHE A 120 6.06 2.47 11.40
N PRO A 121 7.01 2.26 12.33
CA PRO A 121 7.82 3.34 12.88
C PRO A 121 8.90 3.76 11.89
N ARG A 122 9.59 4.86 12.21
CA ARG A 122 10.86 5.20 11.57
C ARG A 122 11.87 4.07 11.75
N HIS A 123 12.82 3.95 10.83
CA HIS A 123 13.84 2.89 10.83
C HIS A 123 13.29 1.45 10.84
N CYS A 124 12.12 1.22 10.24
CA CYS A 124 11.46 -0.08 10.20
C CYS A 124 11.86 -0.91 8.97
N THR A 125 12.17 -2.19 9.20
CA THR A 125 12.34 -3.20 8.16
C THR A 125 11.15 -4.15 8.16
N VAL A 126 10.58 -4.41 6.99
CA VAL A 126 9.45 -5.34 6.84
C VAL A 126 9.93 -6.65 6.21
N MET A 127 9.46 -7.76 6.75
CA MET A 127 9.76 -9.09 6.21
C MET A 127 8.90 -9.38 4.98
N ALA A 128 9.52 -9.82 3.89
CA ALA A 128 8.84 -10.14 2.65
C ALA A 128 9.00 -11.60 2.26
N LYS A 129 7.96 -12.16 1.62
CA LYS A 129 7.97 -13.55 1.14
C LYS A 129 8.87 -13.67 -0.08
N LYS A 130 9.77 -14.67 -0.11
CA LYS A 130 10.70 -14.92 -1.24
C LYS A 130 10.00 -14.98 -2.60
N SER A 131 8.77 -15.50 -2.66
CA SER A 131 7.99 -15.59 -3.91
C SER A 131 7.67 -14.22 -4.53
N LEU A 132 7.67 -13.14 -3.74
CA LEU A 132 7.43 -11.78 -4.24
C LEU A 132 8.61 -11.22 -5.03
N ARG A 133 9.80 -11.86 -4.97
CA ARG A 133 10.98 -11.43 -5.74
C ARG A 133 10.73 -11.41 -7.25
N ALA A 134 9.85 -12.26 -7.75
CA ALA A 134 9.48 -12.32 -9.17
C ALA A 134 8.37 -11.32 -9.57
N VAL A 135 7.76 -10.62 -8.60
CA VAL A 135 6.67 -9.67 -8.89
C VAL A 135 7.30 -8.31 -9.21
N PRO A 136 7.04 -7.74 -10.40
CA PRO A 136 7.57 -6.42 -10.77
C PRO A 136 7.22 -5.34 -9.73
N VAL A 137 8.14 -4.41 -9.50
CA VAL A 137 8.08 -3.33 -8.48
C VAL A 137 8.17 -3.86 -7.04
N LEU A 138 7.32 -4.81 -6.66
CA LEU A 138 7.29 -5.39 -5.30
C LEU A 138 8.56 -6.19 -4.97
N GLY A 139 9.13 -6.90 -5.94
CA GLY A 139 10.35 -7.68 -5.76
C GLY A 139 11.57 -6.85 -5.39
N ALA A 140 11.56 -5.54 -5.69
CA ALA A 140 12.64 -4.62 -5.31
C ALA A 140 12.77 -4.45 -3.79
N PHE A 141 11.72 -4.78 -3.03
CA PHE A 141 11.70 -4.74 -1.57
C PHE A 141 12.03 -6.09 -0.93
N THR A 142 12.38 -7.10 -1.73
CA THR A 142 12.67 -8.45 -1.25
C THR A 142 14.14 -8.79 -1.48
N TYR A 143 14.95 -8.68 -0.41
CA TYR A 143 16.38 -9.06 -0.42
C TYR A 143 16.59 -10.58 -0.32
#